data_AF-A0A6G2DFW8-F1
#
_entry.id   AF-A0A6G2DFW8-F1
#
_cell.length_a   1.000
_cell.length_b   1.000
_cell.length_c   1.000
_cell.angle_alpha   90.00
_cell.angle_beta   90.00
_cell.angle_gamma   90.00
#
_symmetry.space_group_name_H-M   'P 1'
#
loop_
_entity.id
_entity.type
_entity.pdbx_description
1 polymer ?
#
loop_
_entity_poly.entity_id
_entity_poly.type
_entity_poly.pdbx_seq_one_letter_code
_entity_poly.pdbx_strand_id
1 'polypeptide(L)' 'SAESKATYAQIKEYVWNKFELKVSTLYIAQIKKKCGIELREHYNKSKKDKQIIPQCTPEKEEAIMDALRHFKMI' A
#
# COMPACT_ATOMS: atom_id res chain seq x y z
N SER A 1 2.90 14.87 -16.66
CA SER A 1 1.84 13.86 -16.52
C SER A 1 1.85 13.27 -15.13
N ALA A 2 0.88 13.69 -14.30
CA ALA A 2 0.69 13.22 -12.92
C ALA A 2 -0.54 12.29 -12.84
N GLU A 3 -0.81 11.56 -13.92
CA GLU A 3 -2.00 10.72 -14.04
C GLU A 3 -1.73 9.32 -13.49
N SER A 4 -2.70 8.81 -12.72
CA SER A 4 -2.83 7.41 -12.26
C SER A 4 -2.05 6.98 -11.02
N LYS A 5 -1.76 7.88 -10.07
CA LYS A 5 -1.35 7.45 -8.71
C LYS A 5 -2.49 7.71 -7.73
N ALA A 6 -3.13 6.64 -7.27
CA ALA A 6 -4.05 6.77 -6.14
C ALA A 6 -3.31 7.29 -4.91
N THR A 7 -3.86 8.35 -4.34
CA THR A 7 -3.36 8.89 -3.08
C THR A 7 -3.68 7.93 -1.94
N TYR A 8 -2.89 7.98 -0.87
CA TYR A 8 -3.13 7.15 0.32
C TYR A 8 -4.54 7.36 0.90
N ALA A 9 -5.14 8.54 0.72
CA ALA A 9 -6.51 8.81 1.11
C ALA A 9 -7.52 7.99 0.29
N GLN A 10 -7.39 7.97 -1.04
CA GLN A 10 -8.28 7.22 -1.93
C GLN A 10 -8.21 5.72 -1.68
N ILE A 11 -7.01 5.17 -1.44
CA ILE A 11 -6.84 3.75 -1.09
C ILE A 11 -7.53 3.44 0.23
N LYS A 12 -7.39 4.29 1.25
CA LYS A 12 -8.07 4.11 2.54
C LYS A 12 -9.60 4.15 2.39
N GLU A 13 -10.12 5.10 1.63
CA GLU A 13 -11.55 5.27 1.42
C GLU A 13 -12.15 4.11 0.62
N TYR A 14 -11.46 3.65 -0.43
CA TYR A 14 -11.89 2.49 -1.21
C TYR A 14 -11.96 1.22 -0.35
N VAL A 15 -10.92 0.98 0.47
CA VAL A 15 -10.90 -0.17 1.38
C VAL A 15 -11.99 -0.06 2.44
N TRP A 16 -12.22 1.13 2.98
CA TRP A 16 -13.29 1.36 3.94
C TRP A 16 -14.68 1.15 3.31
N ASN A 17 -14.94 1.66 2.10
CA ASN A 17 -16.25 1.49 1.47
C ASN A 17 -16.53 0.05 1.03
N LYS A 18 -15.51 -0.69 0.61
CA LYS A 18 -15.68 -2.03 0.04
C LYS A 18 -15.56 -3.15 1.08
N PHE A 19 -14.66 -3.01 2.04
CA PHE A 19 -14.37 -4.03 3.04
C PHE A 19 -14.74 -3.57 4.47
N GLU A 20 -15.08 -2.29 4.67
CA GLU A 20 -15.35 -1.70 6.00
C GLU A 20 -14.15 -1.86 6.98
N LEU A 21 -12.96 -2.04 6.42
CA LEU A 21 -11.72 -2.24 7.16
C LEU A 21 -10.93 -0.94 7.28
N LYS A 22 -10.47 -0.62 8.49
CA LYS A 22 -9.49 0.47 8.69
C LYS A 22 -8.10 -0.01 8.31
N VAL A 23 -7.58 0.51 7.21
CA VAL A 23 -6.18 0.32 6.80
C VAL A 23 -5.33 1.55 7.12
N SER A 24 -4.21 1.33 7.80
CA SER A 24 -3.21 2.36 8.06
C SER A 24 -2.37 2.62 6.82
N THR A 25 -1.89 3.86 6.67
CA THR A 25 -0.98 4.25 5.58
C THR A 25 0.32 3.45 5.56
N LEU A 26 0.78 3.02 6.75
CA LEU A 26 1.91 2.11 6.92
C LEU A 26 1.72 0.80 6.13
N TYR A 27 0.55 0.19 6.23
CA TYR A 27 0.25 -1.05 5.52
C TYR A 27 0.20 -0.84 4.01
N ILE A 28 -0.38 0.27 3.54
CA ILE A 28 -0.38 0.61 2.11
C ILE A 28 1.06 0.74 1.60
N ALA A 29 1.94 1.43 2.32
CA ALA A 29 3.35 1.56 1.94
C ALA A 29 4.08 0.21 1.92
N GLN A 30 3.76 -0.69 2.85
CA GLN A 30 4.33 -2.05 2.87
C GLN A 30 3.87 -2.89 1.70
N ILE A 31 2.57 -2.92 1.37
CA ILE A 31 2.05 -3.71 0.24
C ILE A 31 2.59 -3.16 -1.08
N LYS A 32 2.67 -1.82 -1.22
CA LYS A 32 3.35 -1.19 -2.37
C LYS A 32 4.81 -1.66 -2.49
N LYS A 33 5.55 -1.70 -1.38
CA LYS A 33 6.94 -2.21 -1.33
C LYS A 33 7.02 -3.71 -1.64
N LYS A 34 6.09 -4.53 -1.13
CA LYS A 34 6.02 -5.98 -1.37
C LYS A 34 5.69 -6.30 -2.83
N CYS A 35 4.86 -5.50 -3.47
CA CYS A 35 4.47 -5.68 -4.87
C CYS A 35 5.48 -5.08 -5.87
N GLY A 36 6.62 -4.56 -5.40
CA GLY A 36 7.64 -3.98 -6.28
C GLY A 36 7.24 -2.64 -6.91
N ILE A 37 6.20 -1.97 -6.39
CA ILE A 37 5.85 -0.62 -6.80
C ILE A 37 6.91 0.31 -6.20
N GLU A 38 7.95 0.59 -6.97
CA GLU A 38 9.01 1.50 -6.58
C GLU A 38 8.42 2.89 -6.29
N LEU A 39 8.30 3.19 -5.00
CA LEU A 39 8.19 4.55 -4.51
C LEU A 39 9.47 5.26 -4.94
N ARG A 40 9.42 5.90 -6.12
CA ARG A 40 10.43 6.78 -6.74
C ARG A 40 11.58 7.07 -5.77
N GLU A 41 12.73 6.45 -6.04
CA GLU A 41 13.92 6.39 -5.19
C GLU A 41 14.05 7.58 -4.23
N HIS A 42 13.67 7.37 -2.98
CA HIS A 42 14.20 8.21 -1.92
C HIS A 42 15.61 7.73 -1.61
N TYR A 43 16.57 8.62 -1.89
CA TYR A 43 18.02 8.55 -1.63
C TYR A 43 18.38 8.31 -0.15
N ASN A 44 17.91 7.23 0.46
CA ASN A 44 18.43 6.82 1.75
C ASN A 44 18.67 5.31 1.77
N LYS A 45 19.85 4.93 1.28
CA LYS A 45 20.49 3.65 1.59
C LYS A 45 20.68 3.58 3.11
N SER A 46 19.67 3.12 3.83
CA SER A 46 19.82 2.72 5.22
C SER A 46 19.31 1.30 5.41
N LYS A 47 20.30 0.40 5.42
CA LYS A 47 20.29 -0.99 5.87
C LYS A 47 19.32 -1.18 7.05
N LYS A 48 18.06 -1.53 6.80
CA LYS A 48 17.12 -2.06 7.82
C LYS A 48 16.13 -3.01 7.15
N ASP A 49 16.69 -4.05 6.53
CA ASP A 49 15.98 -5.18 5.89
C ASP A 49 15.18 -6.07 6.86
N LYS A 50 15.14 -5.76 8.15
CA LYS A 50 14.51 -6.60 9.18
C LYS A 50 13.66 -5.81 10.17
N GLN A 51 12.83 -4.89 9.69
CA GLN A 51 11.64 -4.58 10.50
C GLN A 51 10.68 -5.76 10.33
N ILE A 52 10.61 -6.62 11.35
CA ILE A 52 9.52 -7.58 11.50
C ILE A 52 8.28 -6.73 11.79
N ILE A 53 7.64 -6.26 10.72
CA ILE A 53 6.38 -5.55 10.84
C ILE A 53 5.34 -6.64 11.11
N PRO A 54 4.51 -6.51 12.16
CA PRO A 54 3.46 -7.48 12.45
C PRO A 54 2.67 -7.77 11.17
N GLN A 55 2.51 -9.05 10.85
CA GLN A 55 1.81 -9.49 9.64
C GLN A 55 0.49 -8.71 9.56
N CYS A 56 0.30 -8.02 8.43
CA CYS A 56 -1.04 -7.62 8.04
C CYS A 56 -1.91 -8.87 8.11
N THR A 57 -3.08 -8.78 8.73
CA THR A 57 -4.11 -9.78 8.54
C THR A 57 -4.33 -9.94 7.03
N PRO A 58 -4.44 -11.17 6.50
CA PRO A 58 -4.61 -11.40 5.07
C PRO A 58 -5.74 -10.56 4.46
N GLU A 59 -6.85 -10.37 5.19
CA GLU A 59 -7.97 -9.52 4.79
C GLU A 59 -7.56 -8.07 4.46
N LYS A 60 -6.67 -7.47 5.26
CA LYS A 60 -6.19 -6.10 5.02
C LYS A 60 -5.22 -6.05 3.84
N GLU A 61 -4.39 -7.08 3.69
CA GLU A 61 -3.47 -7.19 2.55
C GLU A 61 -4.26 -7.31 1.24
N GLU A 62 -5.27 -8.18 1.20
CA GLU A 62 -6.16 -8.36 0.05
C GLU A 62 -6.93 -7.09 -0.28
N ALA A 63 -7.47 -6.40 0.74
CA ALA A 63 -8.17 -5.14 0.52
C ALA A 63 -7.27 -4.05 -0.10
N ILE A 64 -6.03 -3.93 0.40
CA ILE A 64 -5.06 -2.98 -0.13
C ILE A 64 -4.62 -3.41 -1.55
N MET A 65 -4.39 -4.70 -1.79
CA MET A 65 -4.02 -5.22 -3.11
C MET A 65 -5.13 -5.00 -4.14
N ASP A 66 -6.39 -5.24 -3.77
CA ASP A 66 -7.56 -4.96 -4.61
C ASP A 66 -7.66 -3.47 -4.93
N ALA A 67 -7.45 -2.60 -3.95
CA ALA A 67 -7.40 -1.15 -4.17
C ALA A 67 -6.26 -0.79 -5.14
N LEU A 68 -5.04 -1.31 -4.94
CA LEU A 68 -3.91 -1.05 -5.83
C LEU A 68 -4.19 -1.52 -7.27
N ARG A 69 -4.84 -2.67 -7.45
CA ARG A 69 -5.27 -3.19 -8.76
C ARG A 69 -6.35 -2.33 -9.38
N HIS A 70 -7.33 -1.87 -8.60
CA HIS A 70 -8.39 -0.97 -9.05
C HIS A 70 -7.81 0.35 -9.60
N PHE A 71 -6.82 0.88 -8.90
CA PHE A 71 -6.12 2.10 -9.30
C PHE A 71 -5.01 1.86 -10.35
N LYS A 72 -4.88 0.65 -10.89
CA LYS A 72 -3.86 0.26 -11.89
C LYS A 72 -2.44 0.61 -11.46
N MET A 73 -2.17 0.48 -10.15
CA MET A 73 -0.83 0.67 -9.59
C MET A 73 0.02 -0.60 -9.66
N ILE A 74 -0.65 -1.75 -9.84
CA ILE A 74 -0.11 -3.11 -10.02
C ILE A 74 -0.84 -3.79 -11.17
#